data_AF-A0A4Q0ITY9-F1
#
_entry.id   AF-A0A4Q0ITY9-F1
#
_cell.length_a   1.000
_cell.length_b   1.000
_cell.length_c   1.000
_cell.angle_alpha   90.00
_cell.angle_beta   90.00
_cell.angle_gamma   90.00
#
_symmetry.space_group_name_H-M   'P 1'
#
loop_
_entity.id
_entity.type
_entity.pdbx_description
1 polymer ?
#
loop_
_entity_poly.entity_id
_entity_poly.type
_entity_poly.pdbx_seq_one_letter_code
_entity_poly.pdbx_strand_id
1 'polypeptide(L)'
;MRIKRFGVCIAALCAVAAVSAATETGDKEPFWLGGDISGMNATRLRVWVNPKDGFCSPEDVLKMAKRSQALGMPVMIDFHYSDWWADPGKQNPPKAWLGMTLEQTEKALADHTRQTLRLLKDNGIDVKWVQVGNETTHGFLWPMGRFEENPVNYASLTKAGIKAVREVYPEAEVIIHLDNGFDQGLYDRVFDSLKSNGVEWDTIGISVYPYWTPEWNAEDDYRLGAFSRNMPTVIMDAFKEAASSAR
;
A
#
# COMPACT_ATOMS: atom_id res chain seq x y z
N MET A 1 19.91 -0.75 -14.22
CA MET A 1 18.45 -0.92 -14.14
C MET A 1 17.83 0.47 -13.99
N ARG A 2 17.08 0.95 -14.99
CA ARG A 2 16.38 2.25 -14.90
C ARG A 2 15.09 2.02 -14.11
N ILE A 3 15.04 2.48 -12.86
CA ILE A 3 13.77 2.71 -12.16
C ILE A 3 12.98 3.65 -13.05
N LYS A 4 11.93 3.15 -13.71
CA LYS A 4 11.29 3.85 -14.83
C LYS A 4 10.56 5.11 -14.38
N ARG A 5 10.21 5.24 -13.09
CA ARG A 5 9.64 6.46 -12.49
C ARG A 5 9.98 6.48 -10.99
N PHE A 6 10.48 7.61 -10.47
CA PHE A 6 10.22 7.98 -9.08
C PHE A 6 8.75 8.41 -9.03
N GLY A 7 7.84 7.43 -9.07
CA GLY A 7 6.43 7.68 -8.83
C GLY A 7 6.25 7.71 -7.32
N VAL A 8 6.15 8.89 -6.72
CA VAL A 8 5.66 8.99 -5.33
C VAL A 8 4.20 8.58 -5.39
N CYS A 9 3.89 7.35 -5.00
CA CYS A 9 2.52 6.96 -4.78
C CYS A 9 2.07 7.62 -3.47
N ILE A 10 1.41 8.75 -3.63
CA ILE A 10 0.79 9.48 -2.55
C ILE A 10 -0.48 8.69 -2.18
N ALA A 11 -0.39 7.86 -1.15
CA ALA A 11 -1.55 7.22 -0.55
C ALA A 11 -2.64 8.26 -0.16
N ALA A 12 -2.27 9.54 0.02
CA ALA A 12 -3.16 10.63 0.37
C ALA A 12 -4.10 11.14 -0.75
N LEU A 13 -3.88 10.78 -2.03
CA LEU A 13 -4.74 11.20 -3.15
C LEU A 13 -5.72 10.11 -3.60
N CYS A 14 -5.57 8.89 -3.10
CA CYS A 14 -6.52 7.81 -3.34
C CYS A 14 -7.64 7.87 -2.29
N ALA A 15 -8.87 7.59 -2.71
CA ALA A 15 -9.92 7.24 -1.76
C ALA A 15 -9.46 5.98 -1.05
N VAL A 16 -9.01 6.11 0.21
CA VAL A 16 -8.81 4.96 1.08
C VAL A 16 -10.20 4.50 1.46
N ALA A 17 -10.71 3.47 0.77
CA ALA A 17 -11.96 2.85 1.18
C ALA A 17 -11.68 1.99 2.43
N ALA A 18 -11.76 2.63 3.58
CA ALA A 18 -11.93 1.99 4.87
C ALA A 18 -13.28 2.36 5.44
N VAL A 19 -14.20 1.41 5.49
CA VAL A 19 -15.42 1.60 6.25
C VAL A 19 -15.27 0.96 7.62
N SER A 20 -15.33 1.81 8.64
CA SER A 20 -16.30 1.60 9.72
C SER A 20 -17.22 2.82 9.70
N ALA A 21 -18.54 2.61 9.59
CA ALA A 21 -19.52 3.67 9.41
C ALA A 21 -19.98 4.29 10.73
N ALA A 22 -20.27 5.60 10.69
CA ALA A 22 -21.52 6.20 11.18
C ALA A 22 -21.61 7.61 10.58
N THR A 23 -22.36 7.80 9.48
CA THR A 23 -22.77 9.13 9.01
C THR A 23 -24.06 9.52 9.71
N GLU A 24 -24.13 10.74 10.25
CA GLU A 24 -25.27 11.30 10.99
C GLU A 24 -26.52 11.56 10.13
N THR A 25 -26.55 11.13 8.86
CA THR A 25 -27.59 11.55 7.91
C THR A 25 -28.67 10.51 7.60
N GLY A 26 -28.68 9.34 8.26
CA GLY A 26 -29.77 8.36 8.09
C GLY A 26 -29.83 7.67 6.73
N ASP A 27 -28.85 7.91 5.85
CA ASP A 27 -28.64 7.13 4.63
C ASP A 27 -28.05 5.76 4.98
N LYS A 28 -28.73 4.69 4.54
CA LYS A 28 -28.37 3.30 4.82
C LYS A 28 -27.20 2.77 3.96
N GLU A 29 -26.37 3.63 3.38
CA GLU A 29 -25.20 3.26 2.58
C GLU A 29 -23.92 3.70 3.33
N PRO A 30 -23.16 2.77 3.92
CA PRO A 30 -22.00 3.09 4.76
C PRO A 30 -20.76 3.60 3.98
N PHE A 31 -20.84 3.70 2.65
CA PHE A 31 -19.80 4.26 1.79
C PHE A 31 -20.41 5.00 0.60
N TRP A 32 -20.59 6.32 0.73
CA TRP A 32 -21.04 7.17 -0.36
C TRP A 32 -19.87 7.50 -1.30
N LEU A 33 -19.86 6.90 -2.48
CA LEU A 33 -18.96 7.25 -3.60
C LEU A 33 -19.67 8.11 -4.67
N GLY A 34 -20.86 8.64 -4.38
CA GLY A 34 -21.72 9.32 -5.37
C GLY A 34 -21.80 10.85 -5.27
N GLY A 35 -21.01 11.50 -4.41
CA GLY A 35 -20.95 12.97 -4.29
C GLY A 35 -19.93 13.61 -5.24
N ASP A 36 -19.86 14.95 -5.29
CA ASP A 36 -18.77 15.68 -5.95
C ASP A 36 -17.42 15.30 -5.30
N ILE A 37 -16.75 14.30 -5.89
CA ILE A 37 -15.44 13.78 -5.47
C ILE A 37 -14.26 14.64 -5.95
N SER A 38 -14.51 15.90 -6.34
CA SER A 38 -13.52 16.99 -6.49
C SER A 38 -12.07 16.53 -6.73
N GLY A 39 -11.80 15.96 -7.91
CA GLY A 39 -10.45 15.64 -8.39
C GLY A 39 -9.88 14.26 -8.05
N MET A 40 -10.62 13.38 -7.37
CA MET A 40 -10.18 12.00 -7.15
C MET A 40 -10.27 11.17 -8.44
N ASN A 41 -9.19 10.46 -8.79
CA ASN A 41 -9.08 9.70 -10.04
C ASN A 41 -8.60 8.25 -9.85
N ALA A 42 -8.47 7.75 -8.62
CA ALA A 42 -8.07 6.38 -8.32
C ALA A 42 -8.58 5.94 -6.94
N THR A 43 -8.73 4.63 -6.73
CA THR A 43 -9.11 4.04 -5.44
C THR A 43 -8.03 3.11 -4.92
N ARG A 44 -7.70 3.20 -3.62
CA ARG A 44 -6.77 2.30 -2.92
C ARG A 44 -7.55 1.41 -1.96
N LEU A 45 -7.49 0.10 -2.18
CA LEU A 45 -8.25 -0.90 -1.46
C LEU A 45 -7.31 -1.86 -0.75
N ARG A 46 -7.34 -1.86 0.59
CA ARG A 46 -6.60 -2.87 1.34
C ARG A 46 -7.31 -4.21 1.36
N VAL A 47 -6.54 -5.28 1.38
CA VAL A 47 -7.01 -6.66 1.48
C VAL A 47 -6.32 -7.39 2.62
N TRP A 48 -7.13 -8.07 3.42
CA TRP A 48 -6.75 -8.96 4.52
C TRP A 48 -6.96 -10.41 4.11
N VAL A 49 -6.31 -11.34 4.82
CA VAL A 49 -6.34 -12.76 4.47
C VAL A 49 -7.64 -13.41 4.95
N ASN A 50 -7.90 -13.42 6.27
CA ASN A 50 -9.12 -13.95 6.87
C ASN A 50 -9.71 -12.97 7.91
N PRO A 51 -10.28 -11.83 7.47
CA PRO A 51 -10.92 -10.87 8.36
C PRO A 51 -12.12 -11.50 9.09
N LYS A 52 -12.26 -11.23 10.39
CA LYS A 52 -13.36 -11.79 11.22
C LYS A 52 -14.76 -11.38 10.73
N ASP A 53 -14.92 -10.12 10.34
CA ASP A 53 -16.21 -9.53 9.99
C ASP A 53 -16.41 -9.35 8.48
N GLY A 54 -15.55 -9.97 7.66
CA GLY A 54 -15.62 -9.93 6.20
C GLY A 54 -15.17 -8.62 5.54
N PHE A 55 -15.02 -7.52 6.28
CA PHE A 55 -14.44 -6.28 5.77
C PHE A 55 -13.00 -6.48 5.30
N CYS A 56 -12.64 -5.86 4.18
CA CYS A 56 -11.33 -6.02 3.54
C CYS A 56 -11.01 -7.47 3.10
N SER A 57 -12.00 -8.37 3.06
CA SER A 57 -11.83 -9.68 2.40
C SER A 57 -11.69 -9.52 0.89
N PRO A 58 -11.16 -10.51 0.15
CA PRO A 58 -11.17 -10.50 -1.31
C PRO A 58 -12.56 -10.21 -1.90
N GLU A 59 -13.62 -10.74 -1.32
CA GLU A 59 -15.01 -10.53 -1.76
C GLU A 59 -15.50 -9.09 -1.50
N ASP A 60 -15.12 -8.51 -0.37
CA ASP A 60 -15.43 -7.10 -0.06
C ASP A 60 -14.66 -6.15 -0.97
N VAL A 61 -13.38 -6.43 -1.20
CA VAL A 61 -12.54 -5.69 -2.14
C VAL A 61 -13.12 -5.75 -3.55
N LEU A 62 -13.65 -6.90 -4.00
CA LEU A 62 -14.34 -6.98 -5.29
C LEU A 62 -15.57 -6.07 -5.36
N LYS A 63 -16.38 -5.99 -4.29
CA LYS A 63 -17.55 -5.09 -4.25
C LYS A 63 -17.12 -3.64 -4.40
N MET A 64 -16.07 -3.23 -3.69
CA MET A 64 -15.53 -1.86 -3.78
C MET A 64 -14.90 -1.58 -5.15
N ALA A 65 -14.16 -2.53 -5.70
CA ALA A 65 -13.55 -2.40 -7.02
C ALA A 65 -14.59 -2.23 -8.14
N LYS A 66 -15.72 -2.96 -8.07
CA LYS A 66 -16.84 -2.77 -9.01
C LYS A 66 -17.44 -1.36 -8.92
N ARG A 67 -17.53 -0.80 -7.71
CA ARG A 67 -17.97 0.59 -7.50
C ARG A 67 -16.98 1.59 -8.12
N SER A 68 -15.68 1.41 -7.89
CA SER A 68 -14.63 2.24 -8.51
C SER A 68 -14.68 2.17 -10.04
N GLN A 69 -14.86 0.98 -10.61
CA GLN A 69 -14.96 0.79 -12.05
C GLN A 69 -16.18 1.49 -12.65
N ALA A 70 -17.34 1.44 -11.98
CA ALA A 70 -18.55 2.14 -12.41
C ALA A 70 -18.36 3.67 -12.47
N LEU A 71 -17.38 4.19 -11.73
CA LEU A 71 -16.99 5.60 -11.71
C LEU A 71 -15.81 5.91 -12.66
N GLY A 72 -15.32 4.92 -13.42
CA GLY A 72 -14.15 5.07 -14.29
C GLY A 72 -12.82 5.25 -13.54
N MET A 73 -12.78 4.90 -12.25
CA MET A 73 -11.58 5.06 -11.42
C MET A 73 -10.72 3.78 -11.46
N PRO A 74 -9.44 3.84 -11.85
CA PRO A 74 -8.49 2.75 -11.68
C PRO A 74 -8.34 2.32 -10.21
N VAL A 75 -8.01 1.04 -10.01
CA VAL A 75 -7.90 0.41 -8.70
C VAL A 75 -6.44 0.07 -8.37
N MET A 76 -6.05 0.39 -7.14
CA MET A 76 -4.86 -0.08 -6.45
C MET A 76 -5.24 -1.08 -5.37
N ILE A 77 -4.57 -2.24 -5.35
CA ILE A 77 -4.75 -3.25 -4.30
C ILE A 77 -3.59 -3.20 -3.32
N ASP A 78 -3.90 -3.14 -2.04
CA ASP A 78 -2.93 -3.09 -0.95
C ASP A 78 -3.01 -4.38 -0.11
N PHE A 79 -2.08 -5.31 -0.33
CA PHE A 79 -2.03 -6.54 0.45
C PHE A 79 -1.36 -6.29 1.80
N HIS A 80 -2.13 -6.42 2.88
CA HIS A 80 -1.57 -6.34 4.23
C HIS A 80 -0.84 -7.61 4.66
N TYR A 81 -1.16 -8.77 4.07
CA TYR A 81 -0.70 -10.09 4.51
C TYR A 81 -0.91 -10.32 6.02
N SER A 82 -2.08 -9.91 6.51
CA SER A 82 -2.54 -10.04 7.89
C SER A 82 -4.06 -10.27 7.88
N ASP A 83 -4.61 -10.76 8.99
CA ASP A 83 -6.07 -10.82 9.22
C ASP A 83 -6.64 -9.48 9.72
N TRP A 84 -5.77 -8.50 9.98
CA TRP A 84 -6.09 -7.19 10.53
C TRP A 84 -5.13 -6.10 10.00
N TRP A 85 -5.21 -4.90 10.56
CA TRP A 85 -4.28 -3.81 10.25
C TRP A 85 -2.81 -4.25 10.32
N ALA A 86 -2.06 -3.87 9.28
CA ALA A 86 -0.62 -4.01 9.18
C ALA A 86 -0.05 -2.60 9.14
N ASP A 87 0.80 -2.28 10.11
CA ASP A 87 1.40 -0.96 10.33
C ASP A 87 2.84 -1.15 10.87
N PRO A 88 3.67 -0.09 10.97
CA PRO A 88 5.05 -0.19 11.44
C PRO A 88 5.19 -0.73 12.86
N GLY A 89 4.13 -0.69 13.68
CA GLY A 89 4.11 -1.29 15.01
C GLY A 89 3.56 -2.72 15.04
N LYS A 90 2.90 -3.18 13.97
CA LYS A 90 2.14 -4.44 13.94
C LYS A 90 2.16 -5.07 12.54
N GLN A 91 2.87 -6.18 12.40
CA GLN A 91 2.87 -7.00 11.19
C GLN A 91 2.52 -8.47 11.51
N ASN A 92 1.39 -8.66 12.20
CA ASN A 92 0.98 -9.98 12.68
C ASN A 92 0.62 -10.90 11.50
N PRO A 93 1.16 -12.13 11.45
CA PRO A 93 0.78 -13.08 10.42
C PRO A 93 -0.69 -13.51 10.58
N PRO A 94 -1.37 -13.86 9.47
CA PRO A 94 -2.68 -14.48 9.51
C PRO A 94 -2.66 -15.71 10.43
N LYS A 95 -3.75 -15.94 11.17
CA LYS A 95 -3.86 -17.08 12.08
C LYS A 95 -3.62 -18.41 11.36
N ALA A 96 -4.07 -18.51 10.11
CA ALA A 96 -3.92 -19.69 9.27
C ALA A 96 -2.46 -20.00 8.89
N TRP A 97 -1.54 -19.03 9.01
CA TRP A 97 -0.13 -19.17 8.61
C TRP A 97 0.80 -19.38 9.81
N LEU A 98 0.28 -19.33 11.04
CA LEU A 98 1.08 -19.56 12.25
C LEU A 98 1.68 -20.97 12.26
N GLY A 99 3.00 -21.04 12.50
CA GLY A 99 3.75 -22.30 12.54
C GLY A 99 4.14 -22.87 11.17
N MET A 100 3.83 -22.18 10.07
CA MET A 100 4.34 -22.54 8.74
C MET A 100 5.85 -22.31 8.65
N THR A 101 6.52 -23.09 7.79
CA THR A 101 7.89 -22.80 7.35
C THR A 101 7.92 -21.59 6.42
N LEU A 102 9.12 -21.06 6.13
CA LEU A 102 9.28 -19.97 5.16
C LEU A 102 8.70 -20.35 3.80
N GLU A 103 9.03 -21.53 3.27
CA GLU A 103 8.53 -22.01 1.97
C GLU A 103 6.99 -22.15 1.96
N GLN A 104 6.41 -22.67 3.04
CA GLN A 104 4.95 -22.77 3.18
C GLN A 104 4.29 -21.39 3.21
N THR A 105 4.93 -20.44 3.91
CA THR A 105 4.45 -19.06 4.04
C THR A 105 4.54 -18.31 2.72
N GLU A 106 5.65 -18.43 1.99
CA GLU A 106 5.83 -17.89 0.64
C GLU A 106 4.74 -18.41 -0.31
N LYS A 107 4.46 -19.72 -0.25
CA LYS A 107 3.40 -20.32 -1.05
C LYS A 107 2.03 -19.78 -0.67
N ALA A 108 1.71 -19.70 0.63
CA ALA A 108 0.42 -19.21 1.11
C ALA A 108 0.20 -17.73 0.76
N LEU A 109 1.25 -16.91 0.90
CA LEU A 109 1.28 -15.52 0.47
C LEU A 109 1.01 -15.40 -1.02
N ALA A 110 1.79 -16.11 -1.85
CA ALA A 110 1.64 -16.08 -3.30
C ALA A 110 0.26 -16.58 -3.76
N ASP A 111 -0.29 -17.61 -3.12
CA ASP A 111 -1.62 -18.12 -3.42
C ASP A 111 -2.72 -17.11 -3.05
N HIS A 112 -2.64 -16.45 -1.89
CA HIS A 112 -3.57 -15.40 -1.51
C HIS A 112 -3.53 -14.22 -2.49
N THR A 113 -2.34 -13.74 -2.87
CA THR A 113 -2.15 -12.69 -3.86
C THR A 113 -2.77 -13.10 -5.20
N ARG A 114 -2.44 -14.30 -5.70
CA ARG A 114 -2.91 -14.80 -6.99
C ARG A 114 -4.43 -14.98 -7.01
N GLN A 115 -5.01 -15.56 -5.96
CA GLN A 115 -6.45 -15.81 -5.89
C GLN A 115 -7.24 -14.52 -5.82
N THR A 116 -6.81 -13.57 -4.99
CA THR A 116 -7.45 -12.24 -4.89
C THR A 116 -7.39 -11.50 -6.22
N LEU A 117 -6.22 -11.46 -6.86
CA LEU A 117 -6.08 -10.79 -8.16
C LEU A 117 -6.86 -11.49 -9.28
N ARG A 118 -6.92 -12.83 -9.28
CA ARG A 118 -7.75 -13.57 -10.25
C ARG A 118 -9.22 -13.28 -10.05
N LEU A 119 -9.70 -13.25 -8.81
CA LEU A 119 -11.08 -12.86 -8.49
C LEU A 119 -11.43 -11.51 -9.12
N LEU A 120 -10.55 -10.51 -8.99
CA LEU A 120 -10.72 -9.20 -9.60
C LEU A 120 -10.69 -9.27 -11.14
N LYS A 121 -9.69 -9.97 -11.70
CA LYS A 121 -9.49 -10.09 -13.15
C LYS A 121 -10.66 -10.79 -13.85
N ASP A 122 -11.14 -11.88 -13.26
CA ASP A 122 -12.27 -12.68 -13.77
C ASP A 122 -13.58 -11.90 -13.73
N ASN A 123 -13.65 -10.84 -12.90
CA ASN A 123 -14.77 -9.90 -12.84
C ASN A 123 -14.53 -8.61 -13.64
N GLY A 124 -13.50 -8.58 -14.50
CA GLY A 124 -13.23 -7.46 -15.40
C GLY A 124 -12.65 -6.22 -14.73
N ILE A 125 -12.15 -6.32 -13.50
CA ILE A 125 -11.50 -5.20 -12.80
C ILE A 125 -10.10 -4.99 -13.38
N ASP A 126 -9.79 -3.75 -13.76
CA ASP A 126 -8.47 -3.32 -14.20
C ASP A 126 -7.66 -2.80 -13.00
N VAL A 127 -6.74 -3.62 -12.51
CA VAL A 127 -5.83 -3.27 -11.40
C VAL A 127 -4.57 -2.64 -11.97
N LYS A 128 -4.32 -1.38 -11.63
CA LYS A 128 -3.16 -0.61 -12.12
C LYS A 128 -1.94 -0.71 -11.22
N TRP A 129 -2.17 -0.87 -9.92
CA TRP A 129 -1.12 -0.89 -8.91
C TRP A 129 -1.38 -1.98 -7.88
N VAL A 130 -0.31 -2.63 -7.43
CA VAL A 130 -0.39 -3.59 -6.33
C VAL A 130 0.72 -3.35 -5.33
N GLN A 131 0.35 -3.13 -4.07
CA GLN A 131 1.26 -3.05 -2.94
C GLN A 131 1.52 -4.44 -2.37
N VAL A 132 2.78 -4.82 -2.22
CA VAL A 132 3.19 -6.09 -1.60
C VAL A 132 3.58 -5.79 -0.15
N GLY A 133 2.62 -5.91 0.76
CA GLY A 133 2.74 -5.49 2.16
C GLY A 133 2.32 -4.03 2.36
N ASN A 134 1.97 -3.64 3.59
CA ASN A 134 1.65 -2.25 3.95
C ASN A 134 2.60 -1.72 5.03
N GLU A 135 3.20 -0.55 4.77
CA GLU A 135 4.12 0.15 5.69
C GLU A 135 5.19 -0.79 6.26
N THR A 136 5.91 -1.44 5.37
CA THR A 136 6.79 -2.58 5.67
C THR A 136 8.19 -2.15 6.09
N THR A 137 8.30 -1.04 6.81
CA THR A 137 9.55 -0.45 7.31
C THR A 137 10.39 -1.45 8.10
N HIS A 138 9.71 -2.25 8.92
CA HIS A 138 10.33 -3.32 9.70
C HIS A 138 10.01 -4.70 9.09
N GLY A 139 9.72 -4.78 7.79
CA GLY A 139 9.28 -5.98 7.08
C GLY A 139 7.81 -6.32 7.32
N PHE A 140 7.40 -7.57 7.07
CA PHE A 140 6.04 -8.07 7.30
C PHE A 140 6.04 -9.54 7.75
N LEU A 141 4.90 -10.07 8.21
CA LEU A 141 4.76 -11.46 8.71
C LEU A 141 5.77 -11.79 9.83
N TRP A 142 5.72 -11.02 10.92
CA TRP A 142 6.68 -11.16 12.02
C TRP A 142 6.48 -12.45 12.83
N PRO A 143 7.56 -13.02 13.40
CA PRO A 143 8.96 -12.56 13.29
C PRO A 143 9.67 -13.00 12.00
N MET A 144 9.09 -13.92 11.24
CA MET A 144 9.74 -14.57 10.08
C MET A 144 10.28 -13.58 9.05
N GLY A 145 9.48 -12.59 8.67
CA GLY A 145 9.87 -11.54 7.73
C GLY A 145 10.18 -10.20 8.39
N ARG A 146 10.56 -10.19 9.68
CA ARG A 146 10.99 -8.96 10.35
C ARG A 146 12.34 -8.51 9.80
N PHE A 147 12.39 -7.31 9.22
CA PHE A 147 13.52 -6.85 8.41
C PHE A 147 14.84 -6.82 9.17
N GLU A 148 14.85 -6.28 10.40
CA GLU A 148 16.06 -6.12 11.20
C GLU A 148 16.71 -7.46 11.57
N GLU A 149 15.88 -8.49 11.71
CA GLU A 149 16.29 -9.82 12.16
C GLU A 149 16.52 -10.77 10.98
N ASN A 150 15.69 -10.66 9.94
CA ASN A 150 15.56 -11.64 8.86
C ASN A 150 15.45 -10.95 7.48
N PRO A 151 16.43 -10.13 7.05
CA PRO A 151 16.34 -9.36 5.80
C PRO A 151 16.22 -10.24 4.55
N VAL A 152 16.86 -11.42 4.55
CA VAL A 152 16.76 -12.39 3.45
C VAL A 152 15.36 -12.98 3.34
N ASN A 153 14.72 -13.30 4.47
CA ASN A 153 13.34 -13.82 4.47
C ASN A 153 12.35 -12.75 4.01
N TYR A 154 12.51 -11.52 4.49
CA TYR A 154 11.69 -10.39 4.03
C TYR A 154 11.78 -10.21 2.51
N ALA A 155 12.99 -10.23 1.96
CA ALA A 155 13.19 -10.16 0.51
C ALA A 155 12.58 -11.36 -0.23
N SER A 156 12.67 -12.57 0.32
CA SER A 156 12.12 -13.78 -0.31
C SER A 156 10.58 -13.76 -0.34
N LEU A 157 9.95 -13.41 0.77
CA LEU A 157 8.51 -13.20 0.86
C LEU A 157 8.02 -12.10 -0.10
N THR A 158 8.77 -10.99 -0.18
CA THR A 158 8.48 -9.90 -1.12
C THR A 158 8.54 -10.40 -2.56
N LYS A 159 9.58 -11.16 -2.95
CA LYS A 159 9.68 -11.77 -4.29
C LYS A 159 8.51 -12.69 -4.60
N ALA A 160 8.08 -13.51 -3.64
CA ALA A 160 6.93 -14.40 -3.81
C ALA A 160 5.65 -13.61 -4.15
N GLY A 161 5.41 -12.51 -3.43
CA GLY A 161 4.30 -11.60 -3.69
C GLY A 161 4.39 -10.95 -5.06
N ILE A 162 5.53 -10.34 -5.40
CA ILE A 162 5.76 -9.69 -6.71
C ILE A 162 5.52 -10.68 -7.86
N LYS A 163 6.07 -11.89 -7.75
CA LYS A 163 5.88 -12.94 -8.76
C LYS A 163 4.39 -13.27 -8.94
N ALA A 164 3.65 -13.45 -7.85
CA ALA A 164 2.22 -13.73 -7.90
C ALA A 164 1.40 -12.59 -8.52
N VAL A 165 1.79 -11.33 -8.31
CA VAL A 165 1.19 -10.18 -9.00
C VAL A 165 1.39 -10.31 -10.51
N ARG A 166 2.64 -10.51 -10.95
CA ARG A 166 2.99 -10.59 -12.38
C ARG A 166 2.34 -11.74 -13.11
N GLU A 167 2.09 -12.86 -12.42
CA GLU A 167 1.35 -14.01 -12.97
C GLU A 167 -0.10 -13.66 -13.36
N VAL A 168 -0.71 -12.65 -12.74
CA VAL A 168 -2.12 -12.28 -12.98
C VAL A 168 -2.25 -10.95 -13.73
N TYR A 169 -1.54 -9.91 -13.27
CA TYR A 169 -1.49 -8.58 -13.88
C TYR A 169 -0.03 -8.22 -14.22
N PRO A 170 0.50 -8.70 -15.36
CA PRO A 170 1.90 -8.43 -15.73
C PRO A 170 2.21 -6.93 -15.87
N GLU A 171 1.24 -6.14 -16.30
CA GLU A 171 1.35 -4.70 -16.53
C GLU A 171 1.07 -3.84 -15.28
N ALA A 172 0.62 -4.43 -14.16
CA ALA A 172 0.39 -3.66 -12.94
C ALA A 172 1.72 -3.20 -12.35
N GLU A 173 1.80 -1.94 -11.91
CA GLU A 173 2.96 -1.43 -11.20
C GLU A 173 2.99 -2.01 -9.78
N VAL A 174 4.10 -2.66 -9.42
CA VAL A 174 4.28 -3.25 -8.10
C VAL A 174 4.96 -2.26 -7.17
N ILE A 175 4.29 -1.98 -6.04
CA ILE A 175 4.67 -0.99 -5.05
C ILE A 175 5.23 -1.68 -3.80
N ILE A 176 6.36 -1.19 -3.32
CA ILE A 176 6.82 -1.42 -1.95
C ILE A 176 6.60 -0.12 -1.18
N HIS A 177 5.88 -0.19 -0.07
CA HIS A 177 5.38 0.98 0.67
C HIS A 177 5.93 1.01 2.09
N LEU A 178 6.56 2.11 2.45
CA LEU A 178 7.10 2.37 3.79
C LEU A 178 6.41 3.59 4.43
N ASP A 179 6.47 3.66 5.77
CA ASP A 179 6.05 4.85 6.52
C ASP A 179 7.17 5.89 6.62
N ASN A 180 6.99 6.90 7.48
CA ASN A 180 7.97 7.95 7.78
C ASN A 180 8.64 8.54 6.53
N GLY A 181 7.86 9.07 5.58
CA GLY A 181 8.39 9.61 4.33
C GLY A 181 9.40 10.75 4.44
N PHE A 182 9.65 11.26 5.65
CA PHE A 182 10.70 12.23 5.95
C PHE A 182 12.06 11.59 6.25
N ASP A 183 12.13 10.30 6.56
CA ASP A 183 13.36 9.60 6.97
C ASP A 183 14.05 8.94 5.77
N GLN A 184 14.91 9.68 5.08
CA GLN A 184 15.66 9.14 3.95
C GLN A 184 16.53 7.93 4.32
N GLY A 185 17.12 7.91 5.52
CA GLY A 185 18.03 6.83 5.94
C GLY A 185 17.32 5.49 6.15
N LEU A 186 16.04 5.52 6.55
CA LEU A 186 15.16 4.37 6.56
C LEU A 186 14.97 3.81 5.15
N TYR A 187 14.61 4.66 4.19
CA TYR A 187 14.37 4.25 2.80
C TYR A 187 15.62 3.64 2.18
N ASP A 188 16.76 4.33 2.29
CA ASP A 188 18.03 3.86 1.73
C ASP A 188 18.38 2.45 2.27
N ARG A 189 18.30 2.26 3.59
CA ARG A 189 18.60 0.97 4.23
C ARG A 189 17.68 -0.17 3.80
N VAL A 190 16.37 0.07 3.74
CA VAL A 190 15.39 -0.98 3.37
C VAL A 190 15.54 -1.32 1.89
N PHE A 191 15.59 -0.33 1.01
CA PHE A 191 15.65 -0.54 -0.44
C PHE A 191 17.01 -1.08 -0.91
N ASP A 192 18.12 -0.67 -0.31
CA ASP A 192 19.43 -1.27 -0.60
C ASP A 192 19.49 -2.75 -0.19
N SER A 193 18.85 -3.10 0.94
CA SER A 193 18.75 -4.50 1.35
C SER A 193 17.90 -5.32 0.38
N LEU A 194 16.72 -4.82 -0.01
CA LEU A 194 15.86 -5.49 -0.99
C LEU A 194 16.58 -5.67 -2.34
N LYS A 195 17.25 -4.62 -2.81
CA LYS A 195 18.03 -4.66 -4.06
C LYS A 195 19.19 -5.65 -4.00
N SER A 196 19.96 -5.67 -2.90
CA SER A 196 21.06 -6.62 -2.73
C SER A 196 20.60 -8.08 -2.64
N ASN A 197 19.34 -8.31 -2.25
CA ASN A 197 18.69 -9.62 -2.25
C ASN A 197 17.92 -9.96 -3.54
N GLY A 198 18.10 -9.15 -4.59
CA GLY A 198 17.55 -9.39 -5.93
C GLY A 198 16.04 -9.17 -6.04
N VAL A 199 15.46 -8.33 -5.18
CA VAL A 199 14.05 -7.91 -5.32
C VAL A 199 13.96 -6.85 -6.41
N GLU A 200 13.02 -6.99 -7.33
CA GLU A 200 12.74 -6.03 -8.39
C GLU A 200 11.32 -5.49 -8.25
N TRP A 201 11.17 -4.18 -8.05
CA TRP A 201 9.89 -3.47 -7.92
C TRP A 201 9.82 -2.30 -8.90
N ASP A 202 8.62 -1.75 -9.13
CA ASP A 202 8.44 -0.62 -10.06
C ASP A 202 8.43 0.73 -9.35
N THR A 203 7.74 0.79 -8.21
CA THR A 203 7.33 2.04 -7.57
C THR A 203 7.58 1.99 -6.06
N ILE A 204 8.00 3.12 -5.50
CA ILE A 204 8.18 3.31 -4.04
C ILE A 204 6.97 4.08 -3.52
N GLY A 205 6.23 3.47 -2.61
CA GLY A 205 5.13 4.11 -1.89
C GLY A 205 5.64 4.79 -0.62
N ILE A 206 5.08 5.95 -0.30
CA ILE A 206 5.50 6.76 0.85
C ILE A 206 4.27 7.22 1.63
N SER A 207 4.20 6.87 2.91
CA SER A 207 3.25 7.46 3.84
C SER A 207 3.80 8.79 4.40
N VAL A 208 3.02 9.87 4.26
CA VAL A 208 3.33 11.19 4.81
C VAL A 208 2.13 11.67 5.61
N TYR A 209 2.30 11.73 6.94
CA TYR A 209 1.29 12.28 7.83
C TYR A 209 1.86 13.42 8.69
N PRO A 210 1.77 14.68 8.22
CA PRO A 210 2.56 15.79 8.74
C PRO A 210 2.20 16.22 10.16
N TYR A 211 1.02 15.87 10.68
CA TYR A 211 0.59 16.26 12.02
C TYR A 211 1.32 15.49 13.12
N TRP A 212 1.66 14.21 12.88
CA TRP A 212 2.33 13.33 13.86
C TRP A 212 3.82 13.11 13.56
N THR A 213 4.33 13.67 12.46
CA THR A 213 5.77 13.75 12.22
C THR A 213 6.41 14.52 13.38
N PRO A 214 7.52 14.02 13.98
CA PRO A 214 8.23 14.77 15.01
C PRO A 214 8.51 16.20 14.55
N GLU A 215 8.46 17.17 15.47
CA GLU A 215 8.96 18.52 15.21
C GLU A 215 10.46 18.42 14.90
N TRP A 216 10.76 18.20 13.63
CA TRP A 216 12.11 18.27 13.12
C TRP A 216 12.47 19.75 13.12
N ASN A 217 13.55 20.11 13.82
CA ASN A 217 14.06 21.47 13.83
C ASN A 217 14.52 21.80 12.39
N ALA A 218 13.58 22.30 11.58
CA ALA A 218 13.71 22.40 10.13
C ALA A 218 14.70 23.49 9.68
N GLU A 219 15.26 24.26 10.62
CA GLU A 219 16.13 25.38 10.31
C GLU A 219 17.58 24.97 10.03
N ASP A 220 18.08 23.85 10.60
CA ASP A 220 19.50 23.52 10.49
C ASP A 220 19.84 22.52 9.37
N ASP A 221 18.99 21.52 9.07
CA ASP A 221 19.39 20.41 8.17
C ASP A 221 18.37 19.96 7.09
N TYR A 222 17.13 20.47 7.03
CA TYR A 222 16.16 20.00 6.01
C TYR A 222 15.20 21.10 5.50
N ARG A 223 15.47 21.65 4.32
CA ARG A 223 14.68 22.73 3.68
C ARG A 223 13.36 22.29 3.02
N LEU A 224 12.90 21.05 3.21
CA LEU A 224 11.81 20.46 2.40
C LEU A 224 10.61 19.90 3.19
N GLY A 225 10.54 19.97 4.52
CA GLY A 225 9.40 19.45 5.29
C GLY A 225 8.04 20.07 4.88
N ALA A 226 6.90 19.38 5.00
CA ALA A 226 5.61 19.79 4.40
C ALA A 226 5.09 21.19 4.80
N PHE A 227 5.47 21.70 5.96
CA PHE A 227 5.11 23.03 6.44
C PHE A 227 6.31 23.75 7.06
N SER A 228 6.38 25.07 6.85
CA SER A 228 7.30 25.99 7.52
C SER A 228 6.53 27.27 7.88
N ARG A 229 6.60 27.72 9.14
CA ARG A 229 5.90 28.93 9.64
C ARG A 229 4.39 28.95 9.31
N ASN A 230 3.68 27.84 9.52
CA ASN A 230 2.27 27.66 9.14
C ASN A 230 1.97 27.82 7.63
N MET A 231 2.99 27.77 6.77
CA MET A 231 2.85 27.83 5.33
C MET A 231 3.28 26.51 4.68
N PRO A 232 2.57 26.01 3.65
CA PRO A 232 3.01 24.85 2.88
C PRO A 232 4.38 25.10 2.22
N THR A 233 5.25 24.10 2.17
CA THR A 233 6.56 24.20 1.48
C THR A 233 6.53 23.66 0.05
N VAL A 234 7.69 23.66 -0.62
CA VAL A 234 7.87 23.13 -1.98
C VAL A 234 7.45 21.65 -2.12
N ILE A 235 7.53 20.84 -1.05
CA ILE A 235 6.95 19.49 -1.08
C ILE A 235 5.45 19.55 -1.34
N MET A 236 4.72 20.47 -0.69
CA MET A 236 3.28 20.68 -0.93
C MET A 236 2.99 21.26 -2.32
N ASP A 237 3.94 21.95 -2.94
CA ASP A 237 3.83 22.39 -4.33
C ASP A 237 4.07 21.24 -5.33
N ALA A 238 4.90 20.24 -5.00
CA ALA A 238 5.04 19.03 -5.80
C ALA A 238 3.73 18.20 -5.84
N PHE A 239 2.94 18.20 -4.76
CA PHE A 239 1.57 17.64 -4.77
C PHE A 239 0.64 18.41 -5.70
N LYS A 240 0.78 19.74 -5.82
CA LYS A 240 -0.01 20.56 -6.74
C LYS A 240 0.37 20.34 -8.21
N GLU A 241 1.66 20.18 -8.51
CA GLU A 241 2.14 19.86 -9.87
C GLU A 241 1.74 18.45 -10.31
N ALA A 242 1.79 17.46 -9.41
CA ALA A 242 1.29 16.12 -9.69
C ALA A 242 -0.22 16.10 -9.96
N ALA A 243 -0.99 16.91 -9.23
CA ALA A 243 -2.44 17.05 -9.43
C ALA A 243 -2.81 17.80 -10.73
N SER A 244 -1.99 18.76 -11.17
CA SER A 244 -2.25 19.53 -12.39
C SER A 244 -1.82 18.81 -13.67
N SER A 245 -0.83 17.92 -13.60
CA SER A 245 -0.35 17.10 -14.72
C SER A 245 -1.17 15.82 -14.95
N ALA A 246 -2.12 15.50 -14.07
CA ALA A 246 -3.04 14.37 -14.18
C ALA A 246 -4.38 14.70 -14.88
N ARG A 247 -4.49 15.87 -15.53
CA ARG A 247 -5.62 16.29 -16.37
C ARG A 247 -5.36 16.06 -17.84
#